data_AF-A0A1V9W0V7-F1
#
_entry.id   AF-A0A1V9W0V7-F1
#
_cell.length_a   1.000
_cell.length_b   1.000
_cell.length_c   1.000
_cell.angle_alpha   90.00
_cell.angle_beta   90.00
_cell.angle_gamma   90.00
#
_symmetry.space_group_name_H-M   'P 1'
#
loop_
_entity.id
_entity.type
_entity.pdbx_description
1 polymer ?
#
loop_
_entity_poly.entity_id
_entity_poly.type
_entity_poly.pdbx_seq_one_letter_code
_entity_poly.pdbx_strand_id
1 'polypeptide(L)' 'MSLYDQLPDDLLAGFFMEINKNIQTGILSEAMYHEVALIQIATQKRNLSESDLKDIYEKRVEPQLK' A
#
# COMPACT_ATOMS: atom_id res chain seq x y z
N MET A 1 -6.71 12.82 -10.31
CA MET A 1 -6.76 12.34 -8.91
C MET A 1 -6.66 10.84 -8.98
N SER A 2 -5.70 10.24 -8.28
CA SER A 2 -5.51 8.78 -8.27
C SER A 2 -6.56 8.13 -7.37
N LEU A 3 -6.94 6.87 -7.63
CA LEU A 3 -7.80 6.10 -6.72
C LEU A 3 -7.24 6.10 -5.30
N TYR A 4 -5.92 5.95 -5.18
CA TYR A 4 -5.20 5.94 -3.91
C TYR A 4 -5.30 7.26 -3.13
N ASP A 5 -5.52 8.39 -3.80
CA ASP A 5 -5.72 9.67 -3.12
C ASP A 5 -7.01 9.66 -2.27
N GLN A 6 -8.00 8.84 -2.64
CA GLN A 6 -9.33 8.80 -2.03
C GLN A 6 -9.50 7.65 -1.01
N LEU A 7 -8.57 6.70 -0.98
CA LEU A 7 -8.67 5.54 -0.10
C LEU A 7 -8.37 5.90 1.36
N PRO A 8 -9.06 5.31 2.35
CA PRO A 8 -8.63 5.33 3.75
C PRO A 8 -7.20 4.79 3.91
N ASP A 9 -6.48 5.29 4.91
CA ASP A 9 -5.08 4.88 5.15
C ASP A 9 -4.93 3.37 5.38
N ASP A 10 -5.92 2.73 6.03
CA ASP A 10 -5.91 1.29 6.27
C ASP A 10 -5.98 0.50 4.95
N LEU A 11 -6.80 0.93 4.00
CA LEU A 11 -6.87 0.29 2.67
C LEU A 11 -5.61 0.58 1.86
N LEU A 12 -5.09 1.81 1.91
CA LEU A 12 -3.85 2.19 1.25
C LEU A 12 -2.67 1.33 1.72
N ALA A 13 -2.56 1.13 3.04
CA ALA A 13 -1.59 0.26 3.69
C ALA A 13 -1.76 -1.23 3.30
N GLY A 14 -3.00 -1.70 3.24
CA GLY A 14 -3.35 -3.04 2.75
C GLY A 14 -2.84 -3.30 1.34
N PHE A 15 -3.21 -2.43 0.39
CA PHE A 15 -2.78 -2.55 -1.00
C PHE A 15 -1.26 -2.48 -1.14
N PHE A 16 -0.61 -1.57 -0.42
CA PHE A 16 0.85 -1.46 -0.44
C PHE A 16 1.52 -2.78 -0.02
N MET A 17 1.04 -3.41 1.06
CA MET A 17 1.62 -4.67 1.54
C MET A 17 1.33 -5.85 0.62
N GLU A 18 0.11 -5.97 0.10
CA GLU A 18 -0.22 -7.06 -0.81
C GLU A 18 0.53 -6.98 -2.15
N ILE A 19 0.66 -5.77 -2.72
CA ILE A 19 1.41 -5.59 -3.97
C ILE A 19 2.89 -5.91 -3.74
N ASN A 20 3.50 -5.41 -2.66
CA ASN A 20 4.89 -5.74 -2.33
C ASN A 20 5.09 -7.24 -2.06
N LYS A 21 4.13 -7.89 -1.38
CA LYS A 21 4.16 -9.34 -1.16
C LYS A 21 4.10 -10.10 -2.49
N ASN A 22 3.20 -9.72 -3.40
CA ASN A 22 3.08 -10.35 -4.71
C ASN A 22 4.33 -10.15 -5.58
N ILE A 23 4.98 -8.98 -5.45
CA ILE A 23 6.29 -8.71 -6.04
C ILE A 23 7.35 -9.67 -5.50
N GLN A 24 7.41 -9.84 -4.18
CA GLN A 24 8.38 -10.72 -3.51
C GLN A 24 8.16 -12.21 -3.81
N THR A 25 6.90 -12.64 -3.96
CA THR A 25 6.55 -14.04 -4.26
C THR A 25 6.69 -14.39 -5.75
N GLY A 26 7.10 -13.43 -6.58
CA GLY A 26 7.38 -13.65 -8.00
C GLY A 26 6.16 -13.58 -8.91
N ILE A 27 5.00 -13.13 -8.40
CA ILE A 27 3.79 -12.84 -9.20
C ILE A 27 3.91 -11.40 -9.74
N LEU A 28 5.03 -11.11 -10.41
CA LEU A 28 5.41 -9.77 -10.86
C LEU A 28 4.74 -9.42 -12.19
N SER A 29 4.13 -8.23 -12.27
CA SER A 29 3.84 -7.58 -13.56
C SER A 29 4.34 -6.15 -13.53
N GLU A 30 4.74 -5.62 -14.69
CA GLU A 30 5.19 -4.22 -14.84
C GLU A 30 4.15 -3.23 -14.29
N ALA A 31 2.86 -3.55 -14.45
CA ALA A 31 1.75 -2.80 -13.89
C ALA A 31 1.83 -2.64 -12.36
N MET A 32 2.32 -3.63 -11.62
CA MET A 32 2.42 -3.56 -10.16
C MET A 32 3.40 -2.49 -9.69
N TYR A 33 4.51 -2.25 -10.40
CA TYR A 33 5.42 -1.15 -10.07
C TYR A 33 4.78 0.21 -10.28
N HIS A 34 3.93 0.33 -11.31
CA HIS A 34 3.14 1.54 -11.50
C HIS A 34 2.14 1.76 -10.35
N GLU A 35 1.46 0.70 -9.89
CA GLU A 35 0.57 0.80 -8.74
C GLU A 35 1.32 1.20 -7.46
N VAL A 36 2.50 0.62 -7.19
CA VAL A 36 3.34 1.04 -6.05
C VAL A 36 3.71 2.53 -6.14
N ALA A 37 4.11 3.01 -7.32
CA ALA A 37 4.43 4.42 -7.51
C ALA A 37 3.22 5.33 -7.25
N LEU A 38 2.02 4.93 -7.69
CA LEU A 38 0.79 5.68 -7.43
C LEU A 38 0.43 5.72 -5.94
N ILE A 39 0.64 4.61 -5.23
CA ILE A 39 0.50 4.54 -3.77
C ILE A 39 1.50 5.47 -3.09
N GLN A 40 2.78 5.41 -3.46
CA GLN A 40 3.83 6.27 -2.91
C GLN A 40 3.50 7.75 -3.08
N ILE A 41 2.98 8.16 -4.25
CA ILE A 41 2.54 9.54 -4.49
C ILE A 41 1.39 9.93 -3.54
N ALA A 42 0.39 9.05 -3.36
CA ALA A 42 -0.72 9.32 -2.44
C ALA A 42 -0.24 9.42 -0.97
N THR A 43 0.68 8.56 -0.58
CA THR A 43 1.31 8.54 0.76
C THR A 43 2.12 9.80 1.02
N GLN A 44 2.92 10.26 0.05
CA GLN A 44 3.68 11.50 0.14
C GLN A 44 2.77 12.74 0.32
N LYS A 45 1.64 12.80 -0.39
CA LYS A 45 0.65 13.89 -0.22
C LYS A 45 0.06 13.95 1.19
N ARG A 46 0.05 12.82 1.90
CA ARG A 46 -0.45 12.69 3.29
C ARG A 46 0.64 12.90 4.33
N ASN A 47 1.88 13.21 3.93
CA ASN A 47 3.07 13.24 4.79
C ASN A 47 3.30 11.93 5.55
N LEU A 48 2.92 10.80 4.94
CA LEU A 48 3.19 9.47 5.47
C LEU A 48 4.45 8.90 4.81
N SER A 49 5.07 7.94 5.48
CA SER A 49 6.18 7.14 4.97
C SER A 49 5.73 5.69 4.73
N GLU A 50 6.56 4.91 4.03
CA GLU A 50 6.32 3.47 3.86
C GLU A 50 6.30 2.73 5.21
N SER A 51 7.12 3.19 6.17
CA SER A 51 7.10 2.67 7.54
C SER A 51 5.77 2.93 8.22
N ASP A 52 5.15 4.10 8.00
CA ASP A 52 3.83 4.41 8.57
C ASP A 52 2.75 3.52 7.95
N LEU A 53 2.81 3.26 6.64
CA LEU A 53 1.89 2.30 6.00
C LEU A 53 2.05 0.90 6.59
N LYS A 54 3.29 0.45 6.83
CA LYS A 54 3.56 -0.84 7.46
C LYS A 54 2.99 -0.89 8.87
N ASP A 55 3.21 0.14 9.67
CA ASP A 55 2.67 0.27 11.02
C ASP A 55 1.13 0.22 11.03
N ILE A 56 0.49 0.93 10.09
CA ILE A 56 -0.97 0.94 9.93
C ILE A 56 -1.46 -0.45 9.55
N TYR A 57 -0.77 -1.11 8.61
CA TYR A 57 -1.10 -2.46 8.19
C TYR A 57 -1.05 -3.45 9.37
N GLU A 58 0.05 -3.49 10.11
CA GLU A 58 0.23 -4.42 11.24
C GLU A 58 -0.75 -4.17 12.38
N LYS A 59 -1.06 -2.90 12.68
CA LYS A 59 -1.93 -2.54 13.81
C LYS A 59 -3.41 -2.63 13.49
N ARG A 60 -3.80 -2.37 12.24
CA ARG A 60 -5.21 -2.19 11.86
C ARG A 60 -5.70 -3.19 10.83
N VAL A 61 -4.86 -3.62 9.89
CA VAL A 61 -5.29 -4.46 8.76
C VAL A 61 -5.03 -5.94 9.03
N GLU A 62 -3.81 -6.31 9.39
CA GLU A 62 -3.40 -7.69 9.64
C GLU A 62 -4.28 -8.41 10.69
N PRO A 63 -4.69 -7.78 11.80
CA PRO A 63 -5.54 -8.44 12.79
C PRO A 63 -6.94 -8.79 12.28
N GLN A 64 -7.42 -8.13 11.21
CA GLN A 64 -8.74 -8.38 10.62
C GLN A 64 -8.74 -9.51 9.58
N LEU A 65 -7.55 -9.98 9.17
CA LEU A 65 -7.37 -11.05 8.18
C LEU A 65 -7.25 -12.45 8.82
N LYS A 66 -7.32 -12.53 10.16
CA LYS A 66 -7.26 -13.77 10.96
C LYS A 66 -8.63 -14.13 11.50
#